data_AF-A0A382CAM2-F1
#
_entry.id   AF-A0A382CAM2-F1
#
_cell.length_a   1.000
_cell.length_b   1.000
_cell.length_c   1.000
_cell.angle_alpha   90.00
_cell.angle_beta   90.00
_cell.angle_gamma   90.00
#
_symmetry.space_group_name_H-M   'P 1'
#
loop_
_entity.id
_entity.type
_entity.pdbx_description
1 polymer ?
#
loop_
_entity_poly.entity_id
_entity_poly.type
_entity_poly.pdbx_seq_one_letter_code
_entity_poly.pdbx_strand_id
1 'polypeptide(L)'
;MLDLKDHFIQALKTQPKFSEAHLQLALLYKEEGDDKNTIKHFESAISADIEEAKRLEGKGDELMKNFQFQNAKEQFVKSQEKKIHCAEVYFQQSNYY
;
A
#
# COMPACT_ATOMS: atom_id res chain seq x y z
N MET A 1 -4.16 -21.68 3.68
CA MET A 1 -3.39 -20.60 4.32
C MET A 1 -1.92 -20.59 3.92
N LEU A 2 -1.16 -21.70 4.07
CA LEU A 2 0.27 -21.76 3.69
C LEU A 2 0.56 -21.27 2.26
N ASP A 3 -0.25 -21.71 1.30
CA ASP A 3 -0.06 -21.35 -0.11
C ASP A 3 -0.22 -19.83 -0.37
N LEU A 4 -1.23 -19.20 0.24
CA LEU A 4 -1.53 -17.79 0.01
C LEU A 4 -0.46 -16.86 0.63
N LYS A 5 0.03 -17.21 1.81
CA LYS A 5 1.13 -16.47 2.46
C LYS A 5 2.40 -16.50 1.62
N ASP A 6 2.76 -17.68 1.11
CA ASP A 6 3.95 -17.85 0.28
C ASP A 6 3.87 -17.01 -1.00
N HIS A 7 2.70 -16.95 -1.64
CA HIS A 7 2.47 -16.09 -2.80
C HIS A 7 2.74 -14.61 -2.50
N PHE A 8 2.22 -14.08 -1.40
CA PHE A 8 2.48 -12.68 -1.02
C PHE A 8 3.93 -12.44 -0.62
N ILE A 9 4.59 -13.41 0.01
CA ILE A 9 6.03 -13.33 0.30
C ILE A 9 6.85 -13.28 -1.00
N GLN A 10 6.52 -14.09 -2.02
CA GLN A 10 7.20 -13.99 -3.31
C GLN A 10 6.92 -12.65 -3.99
N ALA A 11 5.68 -12.14 -3.93
CA ALA A 11 5.35 -10.83 -4.47
C ALA A 11 6.22 -9.72 -3.83
N LEU A 12 6.45 -9.79 -2.51
CA LEU A 12 7.31 -8.85 -1.81
C LEU A 12 8.80 -9.01 -2.12
N LYS A 13 9.26 -10.20 -2.55
CA LYS A 13 10.65 -10.35 -3.05
C LYS A 13 10.86 -9.59 -4.35
N THR A 14 9.85 -9.55 -5.22
CA THR A 14 9.91 -8.81 -6.49
C THR A 14 9.60 -7.32 -6.30
N GLN A 15 8.61 -6.99 -5.48
CA GLN A 15 8.19 -5.63 -5.19
C GLN A 15 8.07 -5.43 -3.66
N PRO A 16 9.16 -5.05 -2.98
CA PRO A 16 9.18 -4.92 -1.52
C PRO A 16 8.22 -3.87 -0.95
N LYS A 17 7.75 -2.93 -1.77
CA LYS A 17 6.79 -1.88 -1.38
C LYS A 17 5.38 -2.16 -1.90
N PHE A 18 5.04 -3.42 -2.16
CA PHE A 18 3.70 -3.76 -2.62
C PHE A 18 2.72 -3.74 -1.43
N SER A 19 2.02 -2.62 -1.27
CA SER A 19 1.15 -2.35 -0.12
C SER A 19 0.04 -3.38 0.08
N GLU A 20 -0.60 -3.82 -1.00
CA GLU A 20 -1.64 -4.87 -0.95
C GLU A 20 -1.08 -6.19 -0.40
N ALA A 21 0.11 -6.64 -0.85
CA ALA A 21 0.71 -7.87 -0.32
C ALA A 21 1.04 -7.76 1.17
N HIS A 22 1.43 -6.56 1.63
CA HIS A 22 1.60 -6.30 3.06
C HIS A 22 0.27 -6.35 3.81
N LEU A 23 -0.80 -5.74 3.30
CA LEU A 23 -2.13 -5.83 3.91
C LEU A 23 -2.59 -7.29 4.04
N GLN A 24 -2.50 -8.07 2.96
CA GLN A 24 -2.93 -9.46 2.97
C GLN A 24 -2.10 -10.33 3.92
N LEU A 25 -0.79 -10.08 4.03
CA LEU A 25 0.04 -10.76 5.04
C LEU A 25 -0.36 -10.38 6.47
N ALA A 26 -0.67 -9.10 6.74
CA ALA A 26 -1.13 -8.68 8.05
C ALA A 26 -2.42 -9.41 8.46
N LEU A 27 -3.37 -9.55 7.54
CA LEU A 27 -4.61 -10.30 7.77
C LEU A 27 -4.35 -11.79 8.03
N LEU A 28 -3.46 -12.41 7.27
CA LEU A 28 -3.09 -13.82 7.49
C LEU A 28 -2.36 -14.05 8.82
N TYR A 29 -1.44 -13.17 9.21
CA TYR A 29 -0.78 -13.26 10.52
C TYR A 29 -1.73 -12.99 11.68
N LYS A 30 -2.73 -12.11 11.48
CA LYS A 30 -3.80 -11.89 12.45
C LYS A 30 -4.60 -13.16 12.70
N GLU A 31 -4.95 -13.91 11.65
CA GLU A 31 -5.64 -15.20 11.77
C GLU A 31 -4.82 -16.24 12.54
N GLU A 32 -3.50 -16.16 12.48
CA GLU A 32 -2.58 -17.06 13.19
C GLU A 32 -2.22 -16.59 14.61
N GLY A 33 -2.66 -15.39 15.02
CA GLY A 33 -2.31 -14.80 16.32
C GLY A 33 -0.86 -14.31 16.42
N ASP A 34 -0.18 -14.10 15.29
CA ASP A 34 1.17 -13.51 15.27
C ASP A 34 1.06 -11.98 15.26
N ASP A 35 0.87 -11.42 16.44
CA ASP A 35 0.65 -9.98 16.63
C ASP A 35 1.83 -9.14 16.10
N LYS A 36 3.05 -9.65 16.27
CA LYS A 36 4.27 -8.96 15.84
C LYS A 36 4.30 -8.79 14.33
N ASN A 37 4.05 -9.87 13.58
CA ASN A 37 4.05 -9.79 12.12
C ASN A 37 2.80 -9.08 11.57
N THR A 38 1.66 -9.18 12.27
CA THR A 38 0.43 -8.42 11.95
C THR A 38 0.70 -6.92 11.93
N ILE A 39 1.20 -6.38 13.04
CA ILE A 39 1.47 -4.93 13.18
C ILE A 39 2.52 -4.48 12.17
N LYS A 40 3.62 -5.23 12.04
CA LYS A 40 4.70 -4.93 11.09
C LYS A 40 4.18 -4.78 9.66
N HIS A 41 3.31 -5.67 9.24
CA HIS A 41 2.80 -5.68 7.87
C HIS A 41 1.75 -4.60 7.62
N PHE A 42 0.90 -4.26 8.60
CA PHE A 42 0.05 -3.07 8.49
C PHE A 42 0.87 -1.78 8.33
N GLU A 43 1.89 -1.58 9.16
CA GLU A 43 2.77 -0.41 9.08
C GLU A 43 3.51 -0.33 7.74
N SER A 44 3.96 -1.47 7.22
CA SER A 44 4.62 -1.55 5.92
C SER A 44 3.69 -1.19 4.77
N ALA A 45 2.42 -1.64 4.81
CA ALA A 45 1.41 -1.29 3.81
C ALA A 45 1.13 0.22 3.80
N ILE A 46 0.87 0.81 4.98
CA ILE A 46 0.64 2.24 5.16
C ILE A 46 1.82 3.06 4.65
N SER A 47 3.04 2.69 5.05
CA SER A 47 4.25 3.40 4.64
C SER A 47 4.43 3.36 3.11
N ALA A 48 4.23 2.19 2.50
CA ALA A 48 4.34 2.03 1.06
C ALA A 48 3.33 2.89 0.28
N ASP A 49 2.06 2.96 0.71
CA ASP A 49 1.06 3.80 0.05
C ASP A 49 1.34 5.29 0.21
N ILE A 50 1.76 5.73 1.39
CA ILE A 50 2.09 7.14 1.63
C ILE A 50 3.25 7.58 0.74
N GLU A 51 4.30 6.76 0.64
CA GLU A 51 5.44 7.05 -0.23
C GLU A 51 5.05 7.07 -1.71
N GLU A 52 4.23 6.11 -2.14
CA GLU A 52 3.74 6.01 -3.53
C GLU A 52 2.85 7.21 -3.88
N ALA A 53 1.90 7.56 -3.02
CA ALA A 53 0.99 8.68 -3.20
C ALA A 53 1.76 10.00 -3.35
N LYS A 54 2.74 10.26 -2.47
CA LYS A 54 3.61 11.45 -2.54
C LYS A 54 4.42 11.48 -3.84
N ARG A 55 4.95 10.34 -4.28
CA ARG A 55 5.70 10.26 -5.54
C ARG A 55 4.81 10.57 -6.74
N LEU A 56 3.59 10.03 -6.76
CA LEU A 56 2.61 10.26 -7.83
C LEU A 56 2.17 11.73 -7.86
N GLU A 57 1.95 12.36 -6.72
CA GLU A 57 1.66 13.80 -6.63
C GLU A 57 2.81 14.64 -7.17
N GLY A 58 4.04 14.38 -6.73
CA GLY A 58 5.21 15.11 -7.22
C GLY A 58 5.38 15.01 -8.74
N LYS A 59 5.10 13.84 -9.32
CA LYS A 59 5.09 13.65 -10.77
C LYS A 59 3.93 14.40 -11.44
N GLY A 60 2.74 14.39 -10.83
CA GLY A 60 1.59 15.19 -11.29
C GLY A 60 1.91 16.68 -11.34
N ASP A 61 2.56 17.21 -10.30
CA ASP A 61 2.98 18.61 -10.22
C ASP A 61 4.02 18.97 -11.29
N GLU A 62 4.97 18.08 -11.57
CA GLU A 62 5.94 18.27 -12.65
C GLU A 62 5.25 18.31 -14.02
N LEU A 63 4.31 17.39 -14.26
CA LEU A 63 3.52 17.36 -15.50
C LEU A 63 2.65 18.62 -15.66
N MET A 64 2.11 19.16 -14.56
CA MET A 64 1.39 20.44 -14.55
C MET A 64 2.28 21.60 -14.99
N LYS A 65 3.52 21.68 -14.49
CA LYS A 65 4.49 22.71 -14.90
C LYS A 65 4.83 22.62 -16.39
N ASN A 66 4.77 21.41 -16.97
CA ASN A 66 5.01 21.15 -18.39
C ASN A 66 3.74 21.20 -19.26
N PHE A 67 2.61 21.72 -18.73
CA PHE A 67 1.32 21.81 -19.43
C PHE A 67 0.73 20.45 -19.89
N GLN A 68 1.22 19.34 -19.33
CA GLN A 68 0.74 17.98 -19.64
C GLN A 68 -0.43 17.58 -18.74
N PHE A 69 -1.53 18.35 -18.81
CA PHE A 69 -2.65 18.29 -17.87
C PHE A 69 -3.33 16.91 -17.77
N GLN A 70 -3.51 16.22 -18.90
CA GLN A 70 -4.15 14.91 -18.89
C GLN A 70 -3.29 13.86 -18.17
N ASN A 71 -1.99 13.85 -18.46
CA ASN A 71 -1.04 12.97 -17.78
C ASN A 71 -0.93 13.29 -16.29
N ALA A 72 -0.98 14.59 -15.93
CA ALA A 72 -0.99 15.02 -14.54
C ALA A 72 -2.22 14.50 -13.80
N LYS A 73 -3.42 14.65 -14.40
CA LYS A 73 -4.67 14.11 -13.87
C LYS A 73 -4.56 12.61 -13.58
N GLU A 74 -3.98 11.84 -14.50
CA GLU A 74 -3.78 10.40 -14.28
C GLU A 74 -2.89 10.10 -13.08
N GLN A 75 -1.82 10.87 -12.86
CA GLN A 75 -0.98 10.65 -11.67
C GLN A 75 -1.71 11.00 -10.38
N PHE A 76 -2.51 12.08 -10.37
CA PHE A 76 -3.31 12.45 -9.21
C PHE A 76 -4.39 11.41 -8.89
N VAL A 77 -5.04 10.84 -9.91
CA VAL A 77 -6.01 9.74 -9.72
C VAL A 77 -5.32 8.55 -9.06
N LYS A 78 -4.15 8.13 -9.58
CA LYS A 78 -3.38 7.03 -8.98
C LYS A 78 -2.94 7.33 -7.54
N SER A 79 -2.57 8.58 -7.25
CA SER A 79 -2.24 8.98 -5.87
C SER A 79 -3.46 8.85 -4.96
N GLN A 80 -4.63 9.29 -5.43
CA GLN A 80 -5.87 9.17 -4.68
C GLN A 80 -6.25 7.71 -4.42
N GLU A 81 -6.05 6.81 -5.38
CA GLU A 81 -6.22 5.36 -5.19
C GLU A 81 -5.34 4.84 -4.05
N LYS A 82 -4.08 5.28 -3.96
CA LYS A 82 -3.17 4.89 -2.87
C LYS A 82 -3.60 5.44 -1.52
N LYS A 83 -4.13 6.67 -1.47
CA LYS A 83 -4.70 7.23 -0.24
C LYS A 83 -5.95 6.47 0.21
N ILE A 84 -6.79 6.03 -0.72
CA ILE A 84 -7.98 5.22 -0.43
C ILE A 84 -7.56 3.86 0.15
N HIS A 85 -6.62 3.17 -0.49
CA HIS A 85 -6.10 1.90 0.04
C HIS A 85 -5.44 2.11 1.41
N CYS A 86 -4.67 3.19 1.61
CA CYS A 86 -4.09 3.51 2.93
C CYS A 86 -5.17 3.70 4.01
N ALA A 87 -6.29 4.36 3.68
CA ALA A 87 -7.41 4.52 4.60
C ALA A 87 -8.08 3.18 4.95
N GLU A 88 -8.19 2.26 3.98
CA GLU A 88 -8.64 0.88 4.22
C GLU A 88 -7.70 0.16 5.18
N VAL A 89 -6.38 0.25 4.96
CA VAL A 89 -5.39 -0.37 5.85
C VAL A 89 -5.51 0.18 7.28
N TYR A 90 -5.65 1.50 7.45
CA TYR A 90 -5.90 2.10 8.76
C TYR A 90 -7.17 1.58 9.42
N PHE A 91 -8.25 1.41 8.65
CA PHE A 91 -9.49 0.83 9.17
C PHE A 91 -9.29 -0.62 9.65
N GLN A 92 -8.59 -1.45 8.87
CA GLN A 92 -8.28 -2.84 9.25
C GLN A 92 -7.39 -2.91 10.48
N GLN A 93 -6.36 -2.06 10.56
CA GLN A 93 -5.48 -1.96 11.71
C GLN A 93 -6.24 -1.48 12.95
N SER A 94 -7.14 -0.51 12.81
CA SER A 94 -7.98 -0.03 13.91
C SER A 94 -8.93 -1.10 14.44
N ASN A 95 -9.45 -1.98 13.57
CA ASN A 95 -10.31 -3.10 13.98
C ASN A 95 -9.52 -4.27 14.59
N TYR A 96 -8.20 -4.22 14.55
CA TYR A 96 -7.34 -5.23 15.15
C TYR A 96 -6.96 -4.89 16.60
N TYR A 97 -6.85 -3.60 16.94
CA TYR A 97 -6.76 -3.13 18.32
C TYR A 97 -8.11 -3.24 19.04
#